data_AF-A0A2K0WLI2-F1
#
_entry.id   AF-A0A2K0WLI2-F1
#
_cell.length_a   1.000
_cell.length_b   1.000
_cell.length_c   1.000
_cell.angle_alpha   90.00
_cell.angle_beta   90.00
_cell.angle_gamma   90.00
#
_symmetry.space_group_name_H-M   'P 1'
#
loop_
_entity.id
_entity.type
_entity.pdbx_description
1 polymer ?
#
loop_
_entity_poly.entity_id
_entity_poly.type
_entity_poly.pdbx_seq_one_letter_code
_entity_poly.pdbx_strand_id
1 'polypeptide(L)'
;MIPVVHTSYVSENAVTLEEIENVAGFVKNLDKLELPNQLVAVLADPLLQKLMLLRPDSESEQRLANWLNGVLQDVRDGDADENTFFDMLDILREYVVSIKNLPPLLLDFFARFLPLWDGSGRRDAMFEILSYSPLLDFKELYKHIFQPLEAATLDNTPESLLALLALYKNLLHHWTVLLESSDTIPDHASVTITALVRHVNPLALTLCQTCPSVSSRSAILDFYEQNARLVSHQVLKHYICIELPPSSLIYILFFSSSAAIVSRMCAILASYKKGFEMAMLTRPDREKSNRIDSSSYNRTFVGLFNGYLMDMCNCFWRGRAFTNSDPNALGCMIPRSLVPVLSSYVTSVDQAQTLASLFSLSHSPLLSLQSRRCIRSLEDAEVDSDSSLRIRHEGPPTQSSLGQLASSGGLRISWQDYRVKVLEALTARELGGITDLLKNTMTVLRRAIDGEGSSRPTTSQSFQ
;
A
#
# COMPACT_ATOMS: atom_id res chain seq x y z
N MET A 1 -5.74 28.06 25.45
CA MET A 1 -7.12 28.22 26.01
C MET A 1 -8.10 28.37 24.86
N ILE A 2 -9.10 27.49 24.74
CA ILE A 2 -10.18 27.65 23.76
C ILE A 2 -11.04 28.85 24.21
N PRO A 3 -11.27 29.86 23.37
CA PRO A 3 -12.16 30.93 23.74
C PRO A 3 -13.59 30.43 23.89
N VAL A 4 -14.26 30.86 24.96
CA VAL A 4 -15.65 30.47 25.23
C VAL A 4 -16.52 30.97 24.08
N VAL A 5 -17.41 30.09 23.60
CA VAL A 5 -18.45 30.44 22.62
C VAL A 5 -19.21 31.63 23.19
N HIS A 6 -19.07 32.80 22.56
CA HIS A 6 -19.79 34.01 22.97
C HIS A 6 -20.24 34.82 21.76
N THR A 7 -21.54 35.14 21.76
CA THR A 7 -22.22 35.96 20.75
C THR A 7 -22.67 37.27 21.38
N SER A 8 -22.34 38.41 20.78
CA SER A 8 -22.75 39.73 21.27
C SER A 8 -23.39 40.53 20.15
N TYR A 9 -24.35 41.39 20.48
CA TYR A 9 -25.15 42.18 19.52
C TYR A 9 -26.08 41.34 18.63
N VAL A 10 -26.81 40.42 19.26
CA VAL A 10 -27.77 39.53 18.59
C VAL A 10 -28.98 40.32 18.10
N SER A 11 -29.36 40.11 16.84
CA SER A 11 -30.58 40.71 16.29
C SER A 11 -31.84 40.14 16.97
N GLU A 12 -32.91 40.93 17.15
CA GLU A 12 -34.11 40.51 17.93
C GLU A 12 -34.79 39.19 17.44
N ASN A 13 -34.47 38.73 16.23
CA ASN A 13 -34.99 37.49 15.64
C ASN A 13 -33.99 36.33 15.58
N ALA A 14 -32.76 36.52 16.06
CA ALA A 14 -31.72 35.50 16.06
C ALA A 14 -31.66 34.74 17.40
N VAL A 15 -31.15 33.51 17.34
CA VAL A 15 -30.99 32.59 18.47
C VAL A 15 -29.50 32.29 18.60
N THR A 16 -28.97 32.31 19.82
CA THR A 16 -27.56 31.98 20.06
C THR A 16 -27.39 30.49 20.29
N LEU A 17 -26.17 29.96 20.06
CA LEU A 17 -25.90 28.56 20.38
C LEU A 17 -25.98 28.28 21.89
N GLU A 18 -25.71 29.30 22.72
CA GLU A 18 -25.81 29.25 24.18
C GLU A 18 -27.25 28.97 24.66
N GLU A 19 -28.25 29.33 23.85
CA GLU A 19 -29.69 29.16 24.16
C GLU A 19 -30.27 27.80 23.72
N ILE A 20 -29.47 26.94 23.08
CA ILE A 20 -29.93 25.65 22.54
C ILE A 20 -29.57 24.51 23.49
N GLU A 21 -30.58 24.00 24.20
CA GLU A 21 -30.39 22.91 25.17
C GLU A 21 -30.49 21.50 24.55
N ASN A 22 -31.05 21.35 23.33
CA ASN A 22 -31.26 20.05 22.71
C ASN A 22 -31.30 20.09 21.16
N VAL A 23 -31.16 18.91 20.54
CA VAL A 23 -31.11 18.72 19.08
C VAL A 23 -32.39 19.19 18.37
N ALA A 24 -33.56 19.03 18.99
CA ALA A 24 -34.81 19.50 18.40
C ALA A 24 -34.88 21.04 18.37
N GLY A 25 -34.35 21.71 19.40
CA GLY A 25 -34.18 23.17 19.44
C GLY A 25 -33.18 23.66 18.39
N PHE A 26 -32.10 22.92 18.16
CA PHE A 26 -31.13 23.22 17.11
C PHE A 26 -31.75 23.19 15.71
N VAL A 27 -32.44 22.10 15.37
CA VAL A 27 -33.06 21.93 14.04
C VAL A 27 -34.14 22.99 13.79
N LYS A 28 -34.93 23.33 14.81
CA LYS A 28 -36.02 24.31 14.69
C LYS A 28 -35.53 25.74 14.45
N ASN A 29 -34.33 26.07 14.94
CA ASN A 29 -33.76 27.41 14.87
C ASN A 29 -32.56 27.50 13.92
N LEU A 30 -32.34 26.50 13.06
CA LEU A 30 -31.19 26.42 12.15
C LEU A 30 -31.01 27.70 11.33
N ASP A 31 -32.11 28.26 10.82
CA ASP A 31 -32.12 29.46 9.97
C ASP A 31 -31.87 30.76 10.75
N LYS A 32 -32.04 30.72 12.08
CA LYS A 32 -31.97 31.87 12.99
C LYS A 32 -30.72 31.88 13.85
N LEU A 33 -29.88 30.85 13.73
CA LEU A 33 -28.66 30.74 14.51
C LEU A 33 -27.63 31.78 14.07
N GLU A 34 -27.14 32.56 15.02
CA GLU A 34 -26.01 33.48 14.83
C GLU A 34 -24.69 32.84 15.29
N LEU A 35 -23.63 33.08 14.54
CA LEU A 35 -22.30 32.54 14.81
C LEU A 35 -21.57 33.35 15.89
N PRO A 36 -20.75 32.72 16.74
CA PRO A 36 -19.92 33.39 17.74
C PRO A 36 -19.05 34.53 17.19
N ASN A 37 -18.73 35.50 18.04
CA ASN A 37 -17.85 36.61 17.71
C ASN A 37 -16.43 36.15 17.35
N GLN A 38 -15.97 35.08 18.01
CA GLN A 38 -14.66 34.49 17.78
C GLN A 38 -14.81 33.18 17.02
N LEU A 39 -14.51 33.21 15.72
CA LEU A 39 -14.67 32.05 14.84
C LEU A 39 -13.71 30.88 15.14
N VAL A 40 -12.72 31.09 16.00
CA VAL A 40 -11.91 29.98 16.54
C VAL A 40 -12.77 29.02 17.35
N ALA A 41 -13.75 29.54 18.10
CA ALA A 41 -14.69 28.71 18.86
C ALA A 41 -15.60 27.88 17.93
N VAL A 42 -15.88 28.38 16.73
CA VAL A 42 -16.63 27.64 15.69
C VAL A 42 -15.83 26.44 15.19
N LEU A 43 -14.51 26.58 15.05
CA LEU A 43 -13.64 25.48 14.66
C LEU A 43 -13.45 24.44 15.77
N ALA A 44 -13.63 24.82 17.04
CA ALA A 44 -13.51 23.91 18.18
C ALA A 44 -14.82 23.16 18.52
N ASP A 45 -15.98 23.68 18.12
CA ASP A 45 -17.29 23.09 18.46
C ASP A 45 -17.91 22.27 17.30
N PRO A 46 -18.15 20.95 17.48
CA PRO A 46 -18.69 20.09 16.41
C PRO A 46 -20.08 20.46 15.89
N LEU A 47 -20.93 21.14 16.69
CA LEU A 47 -22.26 21.58 16.24
C LEU A 47 -22.13 22.82 15.37
N LEU A 48 -21.25 23.76 15.73
CA LEU A 48 -20.95 24.94 14.92
C LEU A 48 -20.23 24.57 13.62
N GLN A 49 -19.34 23.58 13.63
CA GLN A 49 -18.75 23.02 12.40
C GLN A 49 -19.84 22.50 11.44
N LYS A 50 -20.81 21.74 11.96
CA LYS A 50 -21.94 21.23 11.16
C LYS A 50 -22.84 22.35 10.67
N LEU A 51 -23.06 23.39 11.48
CA LEU A 51 -23.81 24.57 11.08
C LEU A 51 -23.12 25.28 9.90
N MET A 52 -21.80 25.47 9.93
CA MET A 52 -21.05 26.04 8.82
C MET A 52 -21.14 25.20 7.54
N LEU A 53 -21.11 23.88 7.66
CA LEU A 53 -21.26 22.97 6.52
C LEU A 53 -22.66 23.04 5.89
N LEU A 54 -23.70 23.17 6.71
CA LEU A 54 -25.09 23.24 6.26
C LEU A 54 -25.49 24.64 5.78
N ARG A 55 -24.86 25.68 6.32
CA ARG A 55 -25.11 27.09 6.00
C ARG A 55 -23.77 27.80 5.73
N PRO A 56 -23.23 27.67 4.51
CA PRO A 56 -22.07 28.45 4.10
C PRO A 56 -22.44 29.94 4.06
N ASP A 57 -21.62 30.76 4.71
CA ASP A 57 -21.80 32.21 4.80
C ASP A 57 -20.48 32.92 4.47
N SER A 58 -20.54 33.86 3.52
CA SER A 58 -19.35 34.52 2.98
C SER A 58 -18.70 35.47 4.00
N GLU A 59 -19.47 36.06 4.90
CA GLU A 59 -18.95 36.89 5.98
C GLU A 59 -18.14 36.06 6.98
N SER A 60 -18.65 34.87 7.33
CA SER A 60 -17.99 33.93 8.22
C SER A 60 -16.69 33.37 7.64
N GLU A 61 -16.67 33.05 6.34
CA GLU A 61 -15.43 32.68 5.65
C GLU A 61 -14.40 33.81 5.64
N GLN A 62 -14.83 35.05 5.37
CA GLN A 62 -13.94 36.22 5.37
C GLN A 62 -13.37 36.50 6.76
N ARG A 63 -14.19 36.39 7.81
CA ARG A 63 -13.75 36.56 9.20
C ARG A 63 -12.74 35.48 9.59
N LEU A 64 -12.93 34.22 9.15
CA LEU A 64 -11.96 33.15 9.40
C LEU A 64 -10.64 33.40 8.65
N ALA A 65 -10.72 33.88 7.40
CA ALA A 65 -9.55 34.24 6.61
C ALA A 65 -8.75 35.38 7.24
N ASN A 66 -9.44 36.43 7.73
CA ASN A 66 -8.81 37.55 8.42
C ASN A 66 -8.10 37.08 9.70
N TRP A 67 -8.71 36.17 10.46
CA TRP A 67 -8.08 35.59 11.65
C TRP A 67 -6.82 34.78 11.31
N LEU A 68 -6.87 33.88 10.31
CA LEU A 68 -5.71 33.11 9.87
C LEU A 68 -4.56 34.00 9.36
N ASN A 69 -4.89 35.09 8.67
CA ASN A 69 -3.90 36.07 8.22
C ASN A 69 -3.28 36.84 9.39
N GLY A 70 -4.06 37.14 10.43
CA GLY A 70 -3.53 37.71 11.67
C GLY A 70 -2.50 36.78 12.32
N VAL A 71 -2.85 35.50 12.48
CA VAL A 71 -1.93 34.48 13.02
C VAL A 71 -0.65 34.38 12.21
N LEU A 72 -0.75 34.37 10.87
CA LEU A 72 0.42 34.33 10.00
C LEU A 72 1.31 35.57 10.16
N GLN A 73 0.72 36.75 10.36
CA GLN A 73 1.44 37.99 10.56
C GLN A 73 2.17 37.98 11.91
N ASP A 74 1.52 37.52 12.98
CA ASP A 74 2.13 37.38 14.31
C ASP A 74 3.33 36.43 14.28
N VAL A 75 3.21 35.30 13.57
CA VAL A 75 4.33 34.34 13.38
C VAL A 75 5.47 34.99 12.60
N ARG A 76 5.17 35.76 11.56
CA ARG A 76 6.18 36.43 10.73
C ARG A 76 6.92 37.52 11.48
N ASP A 77 6.22 38.25 12.34
CA ASP A 77 6.79 39.35 13.13
C ASP A 77 7.55 38.83 14.36
N GLY A 78 7.42 37.53 14.68
CA GLY A 78 8.06 36.89 15.83
C GLY A 78 7.32 37.14 17.15
N ASP A 79 6.11 37.68 17.08
CA ASP A 79 5.26 38.04 18.22
C ASP A 79 4.28 36.93 18.60
N ALA A 80 4.29 35.80 17.88
CA ALA A 80 3.42 34.66 18.15
C ALA A 80 3.79 33.96 19.47
N ASP A 81 2.83 33.87 20.40
CA ASP A 81 2.94 32.98 21.55
C ASP A 81 2.88 31.51 21.08
N GLU A 82 4.00 30.80 21.22
CA GLU A 82 4.15 29.40 20.77
C GLU A 82 3.06 28.48 21.32
N ASN A 83 2.68 28.63 22.60
CA ASN A 83 1.67 27.78 23.22
C ASN A 83 0.29 28.01 22.61
N THR A 84 -0.10 29.27 22.42
CA THR A 84 -1.36 29.63 21.76
C THR A 84 -1.38 29.16 20.30
N PHE A 85 -0.24 29.21 19.61
CA PHE A 85 -0.11 28.70 18.25
C PHE A 85 -0.29 27.17 18.17
N PHE A 86 0.33 26.41 19.07
CA PHE A 86 0.15 24.95 19.09
C PHE A 86 -1.25 24.53 19.51
N ASP A 87 -1.88 25.22 20.47
CA ASP A 87 -3.29 25.04 20.81
C ASP A 87 -4.19 25.26 19.57
N MET A 88 -3.86 26.28 18.76
CA MET A 88 -4.57 26.58 17.52
C MET A 88 -4.39 25.48 16.46
N LEU A 89 -3.18 24.95 16.28
CA LEU A 89 -2.94 23.80 15.41
C LEU A 89 -3.74 22.56 15.83
N ASP A 90 -3.88 22.31 17.14
CA ASP A 90 -4.67 21.21 17.67
C ASP A 90 -6.17 21.41 17.33
N ILE A 91 -6.71 22.64 17.42
CA ILE A 91 -8.08 22.97 16.97
C ILE A 91 -8.24 22.77 15.47
N LEU A 92 -7.29 23.24 14.65
CA LEU A 92 -7.33 23.04 13.19
C LEU A 92 -7.29 21.56 12.83
N ARG A 93 -6.48 20.78 13.55
CA ARG A 93 -6.44 19.32 13.42
C ARG A 93 -7.80 18.70 13.70
N GLU A 94 -8.41 19.01 14.84
CA GLU A 94 -9.72 18.47 15.19
C GLU A 94 -10.78 18.82 14.14
N TYR A 95 -10.77 20.06 13.64
CA TYR A 95 -11.64 20.49 12.57
C TYR A 95 -11.45 19.68 11.28
N VAL A 96 -10.23 19.62 10.75
CA VAL A 96 -9.90 18.90 9.50
C VAL A 96 -10.19 17.40 9.63
N VAL A 97 -9.87 16.80 10.78
CA VAL A 97 -10.15 15.40 11.09
C VAL A 97 -11.66 15.15 11.20
N SER A 98 -12.44 16.11 11.70
CA SER A 98 -13.90 16.00 11.79
C SER A 98 -14.55 16.02 10.41
N ILE A 99 -14.16 16.97 9.55
CA ILE A 99 -14.75 17.14 8.22
C ILE A 99 -14.13 16.24 7.15
N LYS A 100 -13.00 15.58 7.45
CA LYS A 100 -12.24 14.70 6.55
C LYS A 100 -11.83 15.38 5.24
N ASN A 101 -11.54 16.68 5.29
CA ASN A 101 -11.18 17.50 4.15
C ASN A 101 -10.34 18.69 4.62
N LEU A 102 -9.38 19.15 3.80
CA LEU A 102 -8.63 20.37 4.04
C LEU A 102 -9.17 21.49 3.14
N PRO A 103 -9.93 22.46 3.69
CA PRO A 103 -10.52 23.53 2.89
C PRO A 103 -9.47 24.41 2.22
N PRO A 104 -9.78 25.02 1.06
CA PRO A 104 -8.85 25.88 0.32
C PRO A 104 -8.24 27.00 1.16
N LEU A 105 -9.02 27.57 2.08
CA LEU A 105 -8.55 28.61 2.99
C LEU A 105 -7.42 28.12 3.91
N LEU A 106 -7.54 26.90 4.47
CA LEU A 106 -6.50 26.31 5.29
C LEU A 106 -5.31 25.87 4.45
N LEU A 107 -5.54 25.36 3.24
CA LEU A 107 -4.47 25.01 2.31
C LEU A 107 -3.60 26.24 1.97
N ASP A 108 -4.23 27.39 1.68
CA ASP A 108 -3.54 28.66 1.42
C ASP A 108 -2.78 29.18 2.66
N PHE A 109 -3.37 29.04 3.84
CA PHE A 109 -2.67 29.32 5.10
C PHE A 109 -1.40 28.45 5.25
N PHE A 110 -1.51 27.12 5.09
CA PHE A 110 -0.36 26.22 5.22
C PHE A 110 0.72 26.46 4.14
N ALA A 111 0.32 26.82 2.92
CA ALA A 111 1.27 27.18 1.86
C ALA A 111 2.13 28.40 2.22
N ARG A 112 1.59 29.36 2.98
CA ARG A 112 2.33 30.52 3.48
C ARG A 112 3.06 30.26 4.79
N PHE A 113 2.50 29.42 5.66
CA PHE A 113 3.03 29.12 6.98
C PHE A 113 4.21 28.15 6.95
N LEU A 114 4.14 27.05 6.18
CA LEU A 114 5.16 26.00 6.20
C LEU A 114 6.58 26.48 5.86
N PRO A 115 6.81 27.45 4.94
CA PRO A 115 8.13 28.03 4.72
C PRO A 115 8.72 28.78 5.92
N LEU A 116 7.88 29.21 6.88
CA LEU A 116 8.28 29.91 8.10
C LEU A 116 8.47 28.94 9.27
N TRP A 117 7.95 27.72 9.18
CA TRP A 117 7.99 26.74 10.26
C TRP A 117 9.32 25.97 10.28
N ASP A 118 9.91 25.88 11.46
CA ASP A 118 11.21 25.22 11.69
C ASP A 118 11.09 23.71 12.00
N GLY A 119 9.87 23.17 12.02
CA GLY A 119 9.62 21.76 12.33
C GLY A 119 9.44 21.47 13.82
N SER A 120 9.49 22.48 14.68
CA SER A 120 9.31 22.33 16.13
C SER A 120 7.83 22.12 16.53
N GLY A 121 7.63 21.54 17.72
CA GLY A 121 6.30 21.37 18.33
C GLY A 121 5.45 20.23 17.77
N ARG A 122 4.18 20.51 17.44
CA ARG A 122 3.12 19.53 17.10
C ARG A 122 3.25 18.91 15.70
N ARG A 123 4.37 18.25 15.41
CA ARG A 123 4.63 17.59 14.11
C ARG A 123 3.56 16.57 13.71
N ASP A 124 3.09 15.75 14.65
CA ASP A 124 2.07 14.74 14.38
C ASP A 124 0.74 15.37 13.94
N ALA A 125 0.36 16.51 14.55
CA ALA A 125 -0.83 17.24 14.17
C ALA A 125 -0.71 17.79 12.74
N MET A 126 0.46 18.33 12.39
CA MET A 126 0.75 18.81 11.04
C MET A 126 0.61 17.69 9.99
N PHE A 127 1.18 16.51 10.26
CA PHE A 127 1.04 15.37 9.37
C PHE A 127 -0.41 14.89 9.26
N GLU A 128 -1.17 14.87 10.34
CA GLU A 128 -2.56 14.45 10.30
C GLU A 128 -3.43 15.42 9.50
N ILE A 129 -3.27 16.74 9.70
CA ILE A 129 -3.96 17.77 8.92
C ILE A 129 -3.65 17.62 7.42
N LEU A 130 -2.36 17.58 7.07
CA LEU A 130 -1.93 17.56 5.68
C LEU A 130 -2.21 16.23 4.97
N SER A 131 -2.48 15.15 5.72
CA SER A 131 -2.97 13.89 5.14
C SER A 131 -4.36 14.01 4.51
N TYR A 132 -5.14 15.04 4.88
CA TYR A 132 -6.43 15.38 4.29
C TYR A 132 -6.35 16.43 3.16
N SER A 133 -5.15 16.64 2.60
CA SER A 133 -4.97 17.55 1.46
C SER A 133 -5.84 17.12 0.28
N PRO A 134 -6.49 18.06 -0.44
CA PRO A 134 -7.36 17.73 -1.57
C PRO A 134 -6.59 17.08 -2.72
N LEU A 135 -7.31 16.32 -3.56
CA LEU A 135 -6.75 15.76 -4.80
C LEU A 135 -6.53 16.87 -5.83
N LEU A 136 -5.34 17.45 -5.82
CA LEU A 136 -4.87 18.47 -6.78
C LEU A 136 -3.59 17.97 -7.46
N ASP A 137 -3.06 18.73 -8.43
CA ASP A 137 -1.78 18.40 -9.05
C ASP A 137 -0.68 18.21 -7.99
N PHE A 138 -0.09 17.01 -7.97
CA PHE A 138 0.87 16.65 -6.94
C PHE A 138 2.12 17.52 -6.97
N LYS A 139 2.54 18.04 -8.13
CA LYS A 139 3.77 18.87 -8.21
C LYS A 139 3.54 20.23 -7.56
N GLU A 140 2.36 20.82 -7.75
CA GLU A 140 1.99 22.06 -7.08
C GLU A 140 1.82 21.86 -5.57
N LEU A 141 1.13 20.80 -5.14
CA LEU A 141 1.04 20.43 -3.73
C LEU A 141 2.43 20.19 -3.12
N TYR A 142 3.30 19.49 -3.84
CA TYR A 142 4.65 19.21 -3.37
C TYR A 142 5.44 20.51 -3.20
N LYS A 143 5.49 21.35 -4.22
CA LYS A 143 6.24 22.62 -4.18
C LYS A 143 5.80 23.55 -3.06
N HIS A 144 4.49 23.65 -2.83
CA HIS A 144 3.93 24.65 -1.91
C HIS A 144 3.66 24.12 -0.50
N ILE A 145 3.47 22.80 -0.33
CA ILE A 145 3.10 22.18 0.94
C ILE A 145 4.13 21.13 1.36
N PHE A 146 4.30 20.06 0.59
CA PHE A 146 5.05 18.91 1.10
C PHE A 146 6.56 19.13 1.12
N GLN A 147 7.13 19.91 0.19
CA GLN A 147 8.55 20.23 0.17
C GLN A 147 8.99 21.06 1.38
N PRO A 148 8.34 22.19 1.74
CA PRO A 148 8.71 22.91 2.96
C PRO A 148 8.44 22.07 4.21
N LEU A 149 7.38 21.26 4.24
CA LEU A 149 7.11 20.31 5.31
C LEU A 149 8.25 19.29 5.50
N GLU A 150 8.68 18.65 4.41
CA GLU A 150 9.80 17.71 4.42
C GLU A 150 11.08 18.39 4.90
N ALA A 151 11.38 19.58 4.38
CA ALA A 151 12.59 20.34 4.75
C ALA A 151 12.63 20.69 6.24
N ALA A 152 11.47 20.99 6.84
CA ALA A 152 11.36 21.31 8.26
C ALA A 152 11.40 20.05 9.16
N THR A 153 10.87 18.91 8.68
CA THR A 153 10.64 17.72 9.53
C THR A 153 11.68 16.61 9.38
N LEU A 154 12.38 16.54 8.26
CA LEU A 154 13.38 15.51 8.00
C LEU A 154 14.71 15.84 8.69
N ASP A 155 15.05 15.01 9.67
CA ASP A 155 16.32 15.04 10.40
C ASP A 155 17.25 13.84 10.05
N ASN A 156 16.92 13.12 8.96
CA ASN A 156 17.56 11.87 8.53
C ASN A 156 17.50 10.71 9.53
N THR A 157 16.65 10.79 10.57
CA THR A 157 16.38 9.66 11.44
C THR A 157 15.40 8.67 10.79
N PRO A 158 15.47 7.37 11.12
CA PRO A 158 14.46 6.40 10.70
C PRO A 158 13.04 6.81 11.08
N GLU A 159 12.87 7.45 12.24
CA GLU A 159 11.58 7.86 12.79
C GLU A 159 10.92 8.95 11.93
N SER A 160 11.67 9.99 11.53
CA SER A 160 11.14 11.06 10.67
C SER A 160 10.80 10.54 9.27
N LEU A 161 11.63 9.67 8.70
CA LEU A 161 11.36 9.03 7.41
C LEU A 161 10.12 8.12 7.45
N LEU A 162 9.92 7.38 8.55
CA LEU A 162 8.73 6.53 8.75
C LEU A 162 7.46 7.37 8.94
N ALA A 163 7.55 8.48 9.67
CA ALA A 163 6.43 9.40 9.86
C ALA A 163 6.01 10.05 8.53
N LEU A 164 6.99 10.46 7.70
CA LEU A 164 6.73 10.99 6.36
C LEU A 164 6.10 9.93 5.44
N LEU A 165 6.58 8.68 5.48
CA LEU A 165 5.96 7.58 4.74
C LEU A 165 4.51 7.34 5.19
N ALA A 166 4.24 7.45 6.50
CA ALA A 166 2.89 7.32 7.05
C ALA A 166 1.97 8.46 6.58
N LEU A 167 2.47 9.71 6.53
CA LEU A 167 1.76 10.84 5.94
C LEU A 167 1.34 10.52 4.50
N TYR A 168 2.28 10.10 3.64
CA TYR A 168 1.96 9.82 2.23
C TYR A 168 1.04 8.63 2.03
N LYS A 169 1.14 7.61 2.89
CA LYS A 169 0.17 6.51 2.91
C LYS A 169 -1.23 7.01 3.26
N ASN A 170 -1.35 7.86 4.28
CA ASN A 170 -2.64 8.40 4.72
C ASN A 170 -3.23 9.35 3.67
N LEU A 171 -2.39 10.15 3.00
CA LEU A 171 -2.78 10.98 1.85
C LEU A 171 -3.34 10.13 0.71
N LEU A 172 -2.61 9.08 0.31
CA LEU A 172 -3.08 8.16 -0.73
C LEU A 172 -4.39 7.47 -0.34
N HIS A 173 -4.54 7.10 0.94
CA HIS A 173 -5.76 6.53 1.47
C HIS A 173 -6.93 7.52 1.38
N HIS A 174 -6.73 8.77 1.81
CA HIS A 174 -7.73 9.82 1.71
C HIS A 174 -8.16 10.06 0.26
N TRP A 175 -7.20 10.19 -0.68
CA TRP A 175 -7.50 10.33 -2.10
C TRP A 175 -8.23 9.13 -2.69
N THR A 176 -7.91 7.91 -2.22
CA THR A 176 -8.65 6.70 -2.62
C THR A 176 -10.13 6.84 -2.23
N VAL A 177 -10.42 7.24 -0.99
CA VAL A 177 -11.79 7.44 -0.50
C VAL A 177 -12.51 8.54 -1.28
N LEU A 178 -11.86 9.68 -1.55
CA LEU A 178 -12.44 10.75 -2.36
C LEU A 178 -12.84 10.25 -3.76
N LEU A 179 -11.96 9.51 -4.42
CA LEU A 179 -12.22 8.95 -5.74
C LEU A 179 -13.32 7.89 -5.73
N GLU A 180 -13.39 7.06 -4.69
CA GLU A 180 -14.47 6.07 -4.53
C GLU A 180 -15.83 6.72 -4.28
N SER A 181 -15.85 7.88 -3.61
CA SER A 181 -17.08 8.64 -3.33
C SER A 181 -17.53 9.56 -4.47
N SER A 182 -16.67 9.78 -5.48
CA SER A 182 -16.96 10.72 -6.57
C SER A 182 -17.80 10.07 -7.67
N ASP A 183 -18.82 10.78 -8.16
CA ASP A 183 -19.63 10.34 -9.30
C ASP A 183 -18.81 10.27 -10.60
N THR A 184 -17.83 11.17 -10.73
CA THR A 184 -16.94 11.25 -11.90
C THR A 184 -15.49 11.28 -11.46
N ILE A 185 -14.65 10.48 -12.11
CA ILE A 185 -13.22 10.42 -11.82
C ILE A 185 -12.50 11.55 -12.57
N PRO A 186 -11.78 12.45 -11.88
CA PRO A 186 -11.08 13.54 -12.54
C PRO A 186 -9.97 13.04 -13.48
N ASP A 187 -9.82 13.68 -14.64
CA ASP A 187 -8.85 13.31 -15.69
C ASP A 187 -7.40 13.32 -15.19
N HIS A 188 -7.09 14.22 -14.25
CA HIS A 188 -5.76 14.38 -13.67
C HIS A 188 -5.48 13.39 -12.51
N ALA A 189 -6.47 12.62 -12.06
CA ALA A 189 -6.33 11.74 -10.89
C ALA A 189 -5.22 10.70 -11.09
N SER A 190 -5.19 10.04 -12.25
CA SER A 190 -4.15 9.05 -12.58
C SER A 190 -2.75 9.64 -12.56
N VAL A 191 -2.56 10.82 -13.17
CA VAL A 191 -1.28 11.52 -13.21
C VAL A 191 -0.84 11.92 -11.81
N THR A 192 -1.77 12.42 -10.99
CA THR A 192 -1.52 12.85 -9.61
C THR A 192 -1.10 11.69 -8.72
N ILE A 193 -1.84 10.58 -8.75
CA ILE A 193 -1.52 9.36 -8.00
C ILE A 193 -0.16 8.81 -8.41
N THR A 194 0.11 8.69 -9.72
CA THR A 194 1.40 8.16 -10.20
C THR A 194 2.56 9.08 -9.81
N ALA A 195 2.36 10.40 -9.76
CA ALA A 195 3.36 11.34 -9.28
C ALA A 195 3.67 11.17 -7.79
N LEU A 196 2.65 10.98 -6.94
CA LEU A 196 2.84 10.66 -5.52
C LEU A 196 3.62 9.35 -5.32
N VAL A 197 3.25 8.28 -6.03
CA VAL A 197 3.96 6.99 -5.93
C VAL A 197 5.43 7.13 -6.36
N ARG A 198 5.70 7.89 -7.43
CA ARG A 198 7.08 8.19 -7.86
C ARG A 198 7.87 8.97 -6.83
N HIS A 199 7.23 9.87 -6.09
CA HIS A 199 7.86 10.62 -5.00
C HIS A 199 8.21 9.74 -3.79
N VAL A 200 7.32 8.82 -3.43
CA VAL A 200 7.54 7.89 -2.31
C VAL A 200 8.60 6.83 -2.63
N ASN A 201 8.83 6.52 -3.91
CA ASN A 201 9.78 5.49 -4.35
C ASN A 201 11.22 5.70 -3.81
N PRO A 202 11.86 6.90 -3.94
CA PRO A 202 13.13 7.19 -3.30
C PRO A 202 13.09 7.09 -1.77
N LEU A 203 12.04 7.58 -1.11
CA LEU A 203 11.89 7.50 0.34
C LEU A 203 11.89 6.04 0.83
N ALA A 204 11.16 5.16 0.15
CA ALA A 204 11.12 3.73 0.46
C ALA A 204 12.49 3.04 0.27
N LEU A 205 13.24 3.42 -0.77
CA LEU A 205 14.61 2.93 -0.98
C LEU A 205 15.55 3.39 0.14
N THR A 206 15.51 4.67 0.50
CA THR A 206 16.30 5.23 1.60
C THR A 206 16.00 4.49 2.91
N LEU A 207 14.73 4.31 3.27
CA LEU A 207 14.33 3.56 4.45
C LEU A 207 14.86 2.11 4.47
N CYS A 208 14.82 1.43 3.32
CA CYS A 208 15.39 0.08 3.21
C CYS A 208 16.90 0.02 3.41
N GLN A 209 17.62 1.11 3.13
CA GLN A 209 19.07 1.21 3.30
C GLN A 209 19.45 1.69 4.70
N THR A 210 18.79 2.71 5.24
CA THR A 210 19.12 3.34 6.53
C THR A 210 18.52 2.59 7.72
N CYS A 211 17.38 1.92 7.55
CA CYS A 211 16.70 1.16 8.59
C CYS A 211 16.18 -0.19 8.05
N PRO A 212 17.06 -1.19 7.81
CA PRO A 212 16.71 -2.48 7.21
C PRO A 212 15.98 -3.45 8.16
N SER A 213 15.03 -2.94 8.95
CA SER A 213 14.21 -3.72 9.88
C SER A 213 13.00 -4.36 9.19
N VAL A 214 12.40 -5.37 9.82
CA VAL A 214 11.13 -5.95 9.34
C VAL A 214 10.00 -4.92 9.43
N SER A 215 9.97 -4.10 10.49
CA SER A 215 8.96 -3.06 10.70
C SER A 215 9.02 -1.99 9.61
N SER A 216 10.22 -1.51 9.24
CA SER A 216 10.38 -0.50 8.19
C SER A 216 9.97 -1.04 6.81
N ARG A 217 10.37 -2.29 6.49
CA ARG A 217 9.91 -2.97 5.26
C ARG A 217 8.39 -3.19 5.26
N SER A 218 7.81 -3.47 6.43
CA SER A 218 6.36 -3.61 6.60
C SER A 218 5.65 -2.29 6.31
N ALA A 219 6.14 -1.17 6.85
CA ALA A 219 5.58 0.15 6.60
C ALA A 219 5.66 0.55 5.11
N ILE A 220 6.77 0.23 4.44
CA ILE A 220 6.91 0.41 2.98
C ILE A 220 5.83 -0.39 2.23
N LEU A 221 5.62 -1.65 2.62
CA LEU A 221 4.59 -2.48 2.01
C LEU A 221 3.17 -1.98 2.31
N ASP A 222 2.91 -1.38 3.47
CA ASP A 222 1.59 -0.78 3.79
C ASP A 222 1.22 0.31 2.77
N PHE A 223 2.20 1.12 2.35
CA PHE A 223 2.00 2.13 1.30
C PHE A 223 1.65 1.49 -0.06
N TYR A 224 2.43 0.50 -0.50
CA TYR A 224 2.19 -0.15 -1.79
C TYR A 224 0.94 -1.04 -1.79
N GLU A 225 0.52 -1.57 -0.64
CA GLU A 225 -0.77 -2.25 -0.51
C GLU A 225 -1.93 -1.28 -0.63
N GLN A 226 -1.82 -0.07 -0.06
CA GLN A 226 -2.83 0.97 -0.30
C GLN A 226 -2.91 1.33 -1.79
N ASN A 227 -1.78 1.46 -2.48
CA ASN A 227 -1.76 1.66 -3.93
C ASN A 227 -2.34 0.46 -4.70
N ALA A 228 -2.03 -0.77 -4.27
CA ALA A 228 -2.57 -1.99 -4.87
C ALA A 228 -4.09 -2.08 -4.74
N ARG A 229 -4.65 -1.66 -3.59
CA ARG A 229 -6.11 -1.57 -3.37
C ARG A 229 -6.76 -0.59 -4.35
N LEU A 230 -6.18 0.60 -4.49
CA LEU A 230 -6.65 1.64 -5.42
C LEU A 230 -6.73 1.11 -6.87
N VAL A 231 -5.63 0.55 -7.39
CA VAL A 231 -5.57 0.06 -8.78
C VAL A 231 -6.30 -1.26 -9.01
N SER A 232 -6.73 -1.94 -7.94
CA SER A 232 -7.54 -3.16 -8.02
C SER A 232 -9.02 -2.93 -7.73
N HIS A 233 -9.40 -1.71 -7.32
CA HIS A 233 -10.78 -1.36 -7.01
C HIS A 233 -11.70 -1.54 -8.23
N GLN A 234 -12.96 -1.93 -8.01
CA GLN A 234 -13.86 -2.34 -9.09
C GLN A 234 -14.07 -1.25 -10.16
N VAL A 235 -14.11 0.01 -9.74
CA VAL A 235 -14.28 1.17 -10.64
C VAL A 235 -12.92 1.78 -11.00
N LEU A 236 -12.09 2.09 -9.99
CA LEU A 236 -10.89 2.91 -10.17
C LEU A 236 -9.79 2.22 -10.99
N LYS A 237 -9.77 0.88 -11.04
CA LYS A 237 -8.87 0.12 -11.92
C LYS A 237 -8.97 0.51 -13.41
N HIS A 238 -10.10 1.09 -13.82
CA HIS A 238 -10.32 1.55 -15.18
C HIS A 238 -9.81 2.97 -15.43
N TYR A 239 -9.38 3.71 -14.41
CA TYR A 239 -9.03 5.13 -14.52
C TYR A 239 -7.64 5.46 -13.95
N ILE A 240 -7.13 4.67 -13.01
CA ILE A 240 -5.84 4.93 -12.33
C ILE A 240 -4.73 3.99 -12.81
N CYS A 241 -3.63 4.58 -13.31
CA CYS A 241 -2.50 3.84 -13.87
C CYS A 241 -1.65 3.20 -12.76
N ILE A 242 -1.14 2.02 -13.05
CA ILE A 242 -0.20 1.31 -12.17
C ILE A 242 1.17 1.94 -12.31
N GLU A 243 1.66 2.57 -11.24
CA GLU A 243 3.07 2.91 -11.07
C GLU A 243 3.77 1.81 -10.25
N LEU A 244 4.92 1.35 -10.75
CA LEU A 244 5.67 0.26 -10.11
C LEU A 244 6.64 0.80 -9.05
N PRO A 245 6.89 0.04 -7.97
CA PRO A 245 8.04 0.28 -7.12
C PRO A 245 9.35 0.16 -7.92
N PRO A 246 10.46 0.79 -7.47
CA PRO A 246 11.76 0.64 -8.13
C PRO A 246 12.20 -0.82 -8.18
N SER A 247 12.82 -1.25 -9.28
CA SER A 247 13.29 -2.64 -9.44
C SER A 247 14.14 -3.10 -8.25
N SER A 248 15.06 -2.25 -7.79
CA SER A 248 15.91 -2.52 -6.63
C SER A 248 15.09 -2.77 -5.36
N LEU A 249 14.05 -1.97 -5.12
CA LEU A 249 13.17 -2.14 -3.96
C LEU A 249 12.42 -3.47 -4.01
N ILE A 250 11.89 -3.83 -5.18
CA ILE A 250 11.19 -5.11 -5.40
C ILE A 250 12.10 -6.27 -5.02
N TYR A 251 13.36 -6.29 -5.51
CA TYR A 251 14.29 -7.37 -5.21
C TYR A 251 14.81 -7.34 -3.76
N ILE A 252 15.02 -6.16 -3.15
CA ILE A 252 15.38 -6.04 -1.73
C ILE A 252 14.28 -6.64 -0.84
N LEU A 253 13.00 -6.35 -1.13
CA LEU A 253 11.87 -6.90 -0.38
C LEU A 253 11.68 -8.39 -0.66
N PHE A 254 11.89 -8.83 -1.90
CA PHE A 254 11.81 -10.24 -2.30
C PHE A 254 12.85 -11.13 -1.63
N PHE A 255 14.07 -10.65 -1.43
CA PHE A 255 15.14 -11.37 -0.73
C PHE A 255 15.18 -11.07 0.78
N SER A 256 14.11 -10.51 1.33
CA SER A 256 13.96 -10.34 2.79
C SER A 256 13.97 -11.69 3.50
N SER A 257 14.54 -11.73 4.72
CA SER A 257 14.52 -12.90 5.59
C SER A 257 13.14 -13.18 6.22
N SER A 258 12.16 -12.29 6.03
CA SER A 258 10.81 -12.43 6.57
C SER A 258 9.82 -12.94 5.51
N ALA A 259 9.24 -14.12 5.75
CA ALA A 259 8.25 -14.72 4.86
C ALA A 259 7.00 -13.83 4.68
N ALA A 260 6.64 -13.04 5.69
CA ALA A 260 5.55 -12.09 5.61
C ALA A 260 5.83 -10.97 4.61
N ILE A 261 7.04 -10.39 4.64
CA ILE A 261 7.46 -9.33 3.70
C ILE A 261 7.43 -9.85 2.26
N VAL A 262 8.01 -11.03 2.04
CA VAL A 262 8.06 -11.65 0.71
C VAL A 262 6.65 -11.99 0.21
N SER A 263 5.81 -12.60 1.05
CA SER A 263 4.41 -12.90 0.73
C SER A 263 3.64 -11.65 0.31
N ARG A 264 3.71 -10.58 1.11
CA ARG A 264 3.03 -9.30 0.83
C ARG A 264 3.52 -8.66 -0.47
N MET A 265 4.83 -8.63 -0.73
CA MET A 265 5.39 -8.17 -2.00
C MET A 265 4.85 -8.99 -3.19
N CYS A 266 4.79 -10.31 -3.06
CA CYS A 266 4.22 -11.18 -4.08
C CYS A 266 2.71 -10.90 -4.30
N ALA A 267 1.93 -10.64 -3.24
CA ALA A 267 0.51 -10.30 -3.34
C ALA A 267 0.28 -8.96 -4.08
N ILE A 268 1.12 -7.95 -3.83
CA ILE A 268 1.09 -6.67 -4.53
C ILE A 268 1.34 -6.88 -6.03
N LEU A 269 2.41 -7.60 -6.39
CA LEU A 269 2.72 -7.89 -7.81
C LEU A 269 1.63 -8.74 -8.46
N ALA A 270 1.04 -9.70 -7.73
CA ALA A 270 -0.08 -10.49 -8.21
C ALA A 270 -1.30 -9.62 -8.53
N SER A 271 -1.55 -8.57 -7.73
CA SER A 271 -2.62 -7.59 -7.93
C SER A 271 -2.35 -6.71 -9.14
N TYR A 272 -1.13 -6.18 -9.27
CA TYR A 272 -0.73 -5.43 -10.46
C TYR A 272 -0.82 -6.25 -11.75
N LYS A 273 -0.49 -7.55 -11.70
CA LYS A 273 -0.63 -8.42 -12.87
C LYS A 273 -2.08 -8.47 -13.37
N LYS A 274 -3.05 -8.65 -12.47
CA LYS A 274 -4.47 -8.63 -12.82
C LYS A 274 -4.88 -7.29 -13.43
N GLY A 275 -4.38 -6.18 -12.89
CA GLY A 275 -4.62 -4.84 -13.41
C GLY A 275 -4.05 -4.64 -14.83
N PHE A 276 -2.81 -5.07 -15.08
CA PHE A 276 -2.23 -5.04 -16.42
C PHE A 276 -2.98 -5.93 -17.41
N GLU A 277 -3.36 -7.15 -17.03
CA GLU A 277 -4.14 -8.05 -17.89
C GLU A 277 -5.47 -7.40 -18.29
N MET A 278 -6.16 -6.74 -17.34
CA MET A 278 -7.40 -6.02 -17.61
C MET A 278 -7.19 -4.86 -18.59
N ALA A 279 -6.15 -4.05 -18.38
CA ALA A 279 -5.81 -2.96 -19.29
C ALA A 279 -5.49 -3.47 -20.70
N MET A 280 -4.73 -4.56 -20.82
CA MET A 280 -4.38 -5.18 -22.11
C MET A 280 -5.59 -5.78 -22.85
N LEU A 281 -6.62 -6.23 -22.13
CA LEU A 281 -7.89 -6.72 -22.72
C LEU A 281 -8.80 -5.57 -23.18
N THR A 282 -8.61 -4.37 -22.62
CA THR A 282 -9.41 -3.20 -22.96
C THR A 282 -8.89 -2.59 -24.27
N ARG A 283 -9.77 -2.56 -25.29
CA ARG A 283 -9.44 -2.03 -26.60
C ARG A 283 -9.19 -0.52 -26.51
N PRO A 284 -8.21 0.00 -27.27
CA PRO A 284 -7.97 1.43 -27.30
C PRO A 284 -9.18 2.14 -27.91
N ASP A 285 -9.75 3.05 -27.14
CA ASP A 285 -10.89 3.83 -27.58
C ASP A 285 -10.41 4.91 -28.57
N ARG A 286 -11.16 5.10 -29.65
CA ARG A 286 -10.88 6.15 -30.65
C ARG A 286 -11.47 7.49 -30.21
N GLU A 287 -12.48 7.47 -29.35
CA GLU A 287 -12.97 8.63 -28.64
C GLU A 287 -12.16 8.76 -27.34
N LYS A 288 -11.82 9.99 -26.93
CA LYS A 288 -10.96 10.27 -25.76
C LYS A 288 -11.67 9.90 -24.45
N SER A 289 -11.87 8.61 -24.21
CA SER A 289 -12.29 8.09 -22.92
C SER A 289 -11.11 8.16 -21.96
N ASN A 290 -11.29 8.70 -20.75
CA ASN A 290 -10.26 8.73 -19.71
C ASN A 290 -10.00 7.35 -19.09
N ARG A 291 -10.38 6.28 -19.79
CA ARG A 291 -10.24 4.90 -19.36
C ARG A 291 -8.88 4.35 -19.78
N ILE A 292 -8.33 3.55 -18.89
CA ILE A 292 -7.06 2.85 -19.10
C ILE A 292 -7.29 1.68 -20.03
N ASP A 293 -6.40 1.61 -21.01
CA ASP A 293 -6.41 0.63 -22.08
C ASP A 293 -4.99 0.08 -22.34
N SER A 294 -4.86 -0.74 -23.39
CA SER A 294 -3.58 -1.27 -23.83
C SER A 294 -2.56 -0.19 -24.26
N SER A 295 -3.00 1.00 -24.66
CA SER A 295 -2.13 2.10 -25.10
C SER A 295 -1.59 2.94 -23.94
N SER A 296 -2.25 2.86 -22.78
CA SER A 296 -1.89 3.57 -21.55
C SER A 296 -0.55 3.10 -20.96
N TYR A 297 -0.07 1.91 -21.35
CA TYR A 297 1.19 1.36 -20.87
C TYR A 297 2.18 1.09 -22.01
N ASN A 298 3.42 1.52 -21.82
CA ASN A 298 4.50 1.18 -22.74
C ASN A 298 4.85 -0.32 -22.65
N ARG A 299 5.04 -0.97 -23.80
CA ARG A 299 5.47 -2.38 -23.88
C ARG A 299 6.76 -2.67 -23.10
N THR A 300 7.71 -1.74 -23.05
CA THR A 300 8.94 -1.87 -22.25
C THR A 300 8.65 -1.90 -20.76
N PHE A 301 7.69 -1.09 -20.30
CA PHE A 301 7.27 -1.04 -18.89
C PHE A 301 6.57 -2.34 -18.47
N VAL A 302 5.65 -2.84 -19.30
CA VAL A 302 4.99 -4.13 -19.06
C VAL A 302 5.98 -5.30 -19.17
N GLY A 303 6.93 -5.23 -20.10
CA GLY A 303 8.02 -6.20 -20.24
C GLY A 303 8.90 -6.28 -19.00
N LEU A 304 9.28 -5.13 -18.44
CA LEU A 304 10.02 -5.03 -17.19
C LEU A 304 9.25 -5.68 -16.03
N PHE A 305 7.95 -5.38 -15.90
CA PHE A 305 7.09 -5.99 -14.89
C PHE A 305 7.00 -7.51 -15.02
N ASN A 306 6.77 -8.03 -16.24
CA ASN A 306 6.79 -9.46 -16.51
C ASN A 306 8.13 -10.10 -16.16
N GLY A 307 9.22 -9.35 -16.32
CA GLY A 307 10.56 -9.67 -15.83
C GLY A 307 10.61 -10.07 -14.36
N TYR A 308 10.03 -9.23 -13.49
CA TYR A 308 9.97 -9.50 -12.05
C TYR A 308 9.20 -10.78 -11.75
N LEU A 309 8.03 -10.97 -12.39
CA LEU A 309 7.20 -12.16 -12.18
C LEU A 309 7.93 -13.44 -12.59
N MET A 310 8.63 -13.40 -13.72
CA MET A 310 9.38 -14.54 -14.25
C MET A 310 10.54 -14.93 -13.34
N ASP A 311 11.27 -13.94 -12.81
CA ASP A 311 12.34 -14.18 -11.85
C ASP A 311 11.82 -14.84 -10.57
N MET A 312 10.73 -14.34 -9.99
CA MET A 312 10.14 -14.92 -8.78
C MET A 312 9.60 -16.34 -9.02
N CYS A 313 8.99 -16.59 -10.19
CA CYS A 313 8.59 -17.94 -10.60
C CYS A 313 9.80 -18.86 -10.78
N ASN A 314 10.90 -18.34 -11.32
CA ASN A 314 12.14 -19.10 -11.49
C ASN A 314 12.77 -19.49 -10.15
N CYS A 315 12.71 -18.62 -9.14
CA CYS A 315 13.13 -18.89 -7.77
C CYS A 315 12.21 -19.94 -7.11
N PHE A 316 10.93 -19.63 -6.90
CA PHE A 316 10.05 -20.48 -6.10
C PHE A 316 9.66 -21.79 -6.81
N TRP A 317 9.35 -21.73 -8.10
CA TRP A 317 8.70 -22.82 -8.81
C TRP A 317 9.60 -23.56 -9.81
N ARG A 318 10.29 -22.85 -10.69
CA ARG A 318 10.97 -23.51 -11.82
C ARG A 318 12.38 -24.00 -11.51
N GLY A 319 12.97 -23.61 -10.39
CA GLY A 319 14.34 -24.01 -10.02
C GLY A 319 15.41 -23.44 -10.94
N ARG A 320 15.18 -22.24 -11.48
CA ARG A 320 16.05 -21.55 -12.44
C ARG A 320 16.42 -20.14 -11.96
N ALA A 321 16.64 -19.98 -10.65
CA ALA A 321 16.98 -18.68 -10.07
C ALA A 321 18.19 -18.04 -10.78
N PHE A 322 18.17 -16.71 -10.94
CA PHE A 322 19.21 -15.90 -11.59
C PHE A 322 19.51 -16.19 -13.08
N THR A 323 18.75 -17.09 -13.70
CA THR A 323 18.93 -17.45 -15.11
C THR A 323 18.55 -16.28 -16.04
N ASN A 324 19.24 -16.14 -17.17
CA ASN A 324 18.90 -15.22 -18.27
C ASN A 324 18.51 -15.94 -19.57
N SER A 325 18.50 -17.27 -19.56
CA SER A 325 18.11 -18.09 -20.71
C SER A 325 16.65 -17.89 -21.10
N ASP A 326 15.81 -17.44 -20.16
CA ASP A 326 14.44 -17.04 -20.48
C ASP A 326 14.44 -15.61 -21.05
N PRO A 327 13.86 -15.37 -22.24
CA PRO A 327 13.83 -14.05 -22.88
C PRO A 327 13.20 -12.94 -22.02
N ASN A 328 12.39 -13.34 -21.05
CA ASN A 328 11.63 -12.44 -20.18
C ASN A 328 12.14 -12.46 -18.73
N ALA A 329 13.34 -12.96 -18.43
CA ALA A 329 13.91 -12.95 -17.08
C ALA A 329 14.96 -11.84 -16.93
N LEU A 330 14.96 -11.15 -15.79
CA LEU A 330 15.94 -10.10 -15.49
C LEU A 330 17.11 -10.63 -14.67
N GLY A 331 17.04 -11.87 -14.17
CA GLY A 331 18.08 -12.48 -13.34
C GLY A 331 18.19 -11.85 -11.96
N CYS A 332 17.09 -11.32 -11.45
CA CYS A 332 17.00 -10.64 -10.15
C CYS A 332 17.94 -9.45 -9.98
N MET A 333 18.33 -8.80 -11.07
CA MET A 333 19.34 -7.73 -11.12
C MET A 333 20.72 -8.11 -10.58
N ILE A 334 21.01 -9.41 -10.44
CA ILE A 334 22.33 -9.87 -10.01
C ILE A 334 23.34 -9.70 -11.15
N PRO A 335 24.52 -9.08 -10.91
CA PRO A 335 25.56 -8.98 -11.92
C PRO A 335 25.95 -10.35 -12.48
N ARG A 336 26.04 -10.46 -13.81
CA ARG A 336 26.26 -11.74 -14.48
C ARG A 336 27.60 -12.40 -14.15
N SER A 337 28.61 -11.58 -13.87
CA SER A 337 29.92 -12.06 -13.40
C SER A 337 29.87 -12.71 -12.03
N LEU A 338 28.86 -12.40 -11.20
CA LEU A 338 28.74 -12.92 -9.84
C LEU A 338 28.08 -14.29 -9.78
N VAL A 339 27.20 -14.62 -10.73
CA VAL A 339 26.45 -15.89 -10.73
C VAL A 339 27.39 -17.13 -10.77
N PRO A 340 28.43 -17.20 -11.63
CA PRO A 340 29.38 -18.31 -11.61
C PRO A 340 30.19 -18.39 -10.32
N VAL A 341 30.56 -17.24 -9.74
CA VAL A 341 31.31 -17.17 -8.47
C VAL A 341 30.48 -17.74 -7.32
N LEU A 342 29.21 -17.31 -7.19
CA LEU A 342 28.28 -17.83 -6.20
C LEU A 342 27.97 -19.31 -6.43
N SER A 343 27.82 -19.73 -7.70
CA SER A 343 27.58 -21.15 -8.02
C SER A 343 28.75 -22.02 -7.61
N SER A 344 29.99 -21.59 -7.89
CA SER A 344 31.22 -22.27 -7.46
C SER A 344 31.31 -22.37 -5.93
N TYR A 345 30.96 -21.30 -5.22
CA TYR A 345 30.92 -21.31 -3.76
C TYR A 345 29.88 -22.30 -3.20
N VAL A 346 28.67 -22.35 -3.78
CA VAL A 346 27.65 -23.30 -3.32
C VAL A 346 28.11 -24.74 -3.53
N THR A 347 28.67 -25.07 -4.70
CA THR A 347 29.19 -26.41 -4.99
C THR A 347 30.41 -26.77 -4.11
N SER A 348 31.21 -25.80 -3.67
CA SER A 348 32.34 -26.07 -2.77
C SER A 348 31.90 -26.36 -1.33
N VAL A 349 30.77 -25.80 -0.89
CA VAL A 349 30.16 -26.09 0.42
C VAL A 349 29.38 -27.41 0.39
N ASP A 350 28.58 -27.63 -0.64
CA ASP A 350 27.81 -28.87 -0.84
C ASP A 350 27.70 -29.21 -2.33
N GLN A 351 28.39 -30.28 -2.73
CA GLN A 351 28.42 -30.75 -4.12
C GLN A 351 27.05 -31.19 -4.66
N ALA A 352 26.11 -31.54 -3.77
CA ALA A 352 24.76 -31.95 -4.16
C ALA A 352 23.83 -30.76 -4.41
N GLN A 353 24.22 -29.54 -4.01
CA GLN A 353 23.40 -28.34 -4.13
C GLN A 353 23.84 -27.46 -5.30
N THR A 354 22.84 -26.80 -5.88
CA THR A 354 23.04 -25.76 -6.89
C THR A 354 22.59 -24.42 -6.33
N LEU A 355 23.17 -23.33 -6.84
CA LEU A 355 22.73 -21.98 -6.45
C LEU A 355 21.22 -21.80 -6.65
N ALA A 356 20.67 -22.32 -7.75
CA ALA A 356 19.24 -22.19 -8.05
C ALA A 356 18.35 -22.98 -7.07
N SER A 357 18.78 -24.17 -6.63
CA SER A 357 17.99 -24.98 -5.69
C SER A 357 17.79 -24.29 -4.33
N LEU A 358 18.72 -23.43 -3.90
CA LEU A 358 18.65 -22.66 -2.65
C LEU A 358 17.51 -21.64 -2.59
N PHE A 359 16.79 -21.39 -3.69
CA PHE A 359 15.66 -20.46 -3.74
C PHE A 359 14.31 -21.17 -3.95
N SER A 360 14.33 -22.50 -4.06
CA SER A 360 13.13 -23.33 -4.18
C SER A 360 12.33 -23.38 -2.87
N LEU A 361 11.05 -23.76 -2.94
CA LEU A 361 10.20 -23.91 -1.74
C LEU A 361 10.84 -24.77 -0.63
N SER A 362 11.56 -25.83 -1.01
CA SER A 362 12.11 -26.79 -0.05
C SER A 362 13.40 -26.31 0.60
N HIS A 363 14.34 -25.78 -0.19
CA HIS A 363 15.69 -25.44 0.31
C HIS A 363 15.87 -23.95 0.60
N SER A 364 14.89 -23.10 0.27
CA SER A 364 14.97 -21.68 0.61
C SER A 364 15.11 -21.47 2.12
N PRO A 365 16.10 -20.68 2.58
CA PRO A 365 16.19 -20.28 3.98
C PRO A 365 14.88 -19.64 4.50
N LEU A 366 14.11 -19.04 3.60
CA LEU A 366 12.83 -18.41 3.91
C LEU A 366 11.69 -19.40 4.18
N LEU A 367 11.65 -20.52 3.43
CA LEU A 367 10.48 -21.40 3.32
C LEU A 367 10.74 -22.84 3.76
N SER A 368 12.00 -23.23 3.96
CA SER A 368 12.38 -24.61 4.31
C SER A 368 11.69 -25.12 5.58
N LEU A 369 11.52 -24.27 6.58
CA LEU A 369 10.81 -24.63 7.81
C LEU A 369 9.32 -24.90 7.55
N GLN A 370 8.67 -24.06 6.74
CA GLN A 370 7.25 -24.14 6.38
C GLN A 370 7.02 -25.39 5.53
N SER A 371 7.88 -25.63 4.56
CA SER A 371 7.91 -26.84 3.74
C SER A 371 8.06 -28.11 4.56
N ARG A 372 9.00 -28.13 5.53
CA ARG A 372 9.18 -29.25 6.45
C ARG A 372 7.96 -29.47 7.35
N ARG A 373 7.36 -28.38 7.87
CA ARG A 373 6.14 -28.45 8.69
C ARG A 373 4.95 -28.97 7.89
N CYS A 374 4.85 -28.61 6.60
CA CYS A 374 3.82 -29.12 5.71
C CYS A 374 3.90 -30.64 5.57
N ILE A 375 5.08 -31.20 5.25
CA ILE A 375 5.26 -32.65 5.16
C ILE A 375 4.93 -33.33 6.48
N ARG A 376 5.45 -32.83 7.60
CA ARG A 376 5.16 -33.43 8.91
C ARG A 376 3.66 -33.47 9.23
N SER A 377 2.94 -32.39 8.91
CA SER A 377 1.50 -32.34 9.10
C SER A 377 0.75 -33.36 8.22
N LEU A 378 1.24 -33.64 7.01
CA LEU A 378 0.66 -34.67 6.14
C LEU A 378 0.97 -36.07 6.66
N GLU A 379 2.18 -36.30 7.16
CA GLU A 379 2.56 -37.57 7.80
C GLU A 379 1.73 -37.82 9.06
N ASP A 380 1.54 -36.81 9.91
CA ASP A 380 0.74 -36.92 11.13
C ASP A 380 -0.73 -37.26 10.79
N ALA A 381 -1.32 -36.60 9.79
CA ALA A 381 -2.68 -36.88 9.35
C ALA A 381 -2.84 -38.31 8.77
N GLU A 382 -1.84 -38.79 8.05
CA GLU A 382 -1.85 -40.14 7.50
C GLU A 382 -1.72 -41.18 8.62
N VAL A 383 -0.82 -40.99 9.61
CA VAL A 383 -0.68 -41.86 10.80
C VAL A 383 -2.00 -41.98 11.57
N ASP A 384 -2.71 -40.85 11.74
CA ASP A 384 -4.00 -40.82 12.45
C ASP A 384 -5.10 -41.57 11.69
N SER A 385 -5.02 -41.62 10.36
CA SER A 385 -6.01 -42.26 9.49
C SER A 385 -5.73 -43.75 9.22
N ASP A 386 -4.46 -44.10 9.07
CA ASP A 386 -3.97 -45.43 8.74
C ASP A 386 -2.60 -45.59 9.43
N SER A 387 -2.51 -46.46 10.43
CA SER A 387 -1.32 -46.62 11.29
C SER A 387 -0.11 -47.25 10.56
N SER A 388 -0.06 -47.15 9.24
CA SER A 388 0.79 -47.89 8.31
C SER A 388 2.12 -47.19 8.00
N LEU A 389 2.28 -45.91 8.36
CA LEU A 389 3.51 -45.15 8.13
C LEU A 389 4.68 -45.67 8.99
N ARG A 390 5.73 -46.18 8.34
CA ARG A 390 6.91 -46.74 9.01
C ARG A 390 8.08 -45.76 9.14
N ILE A 391 8.19 -44.82 8.21
CA ILE A 391 9.32 -43.91 8.09
C ILE A 391 8.79 -42.50 7.81
N ARG A 392 9.37 -41.52 8.50
CA ARG A 392 9.13 -40.08 8.27
C ARG A 392 10.26 -39.48 7.45
N HIS A 393 9.94 -38.42 6.71
CA HIS A 393 10.88 -37.71 5.86
C HIS A 393 11.88 -36.89 6.70
N GLU A 394 13.15 -36.98 6.32
CA GLU A 394 14.24 -36.21 6.93
C GLU A 394 14.73 -35.10 6.00
N GLY A 395 14.96 -33.92 6.58
CA GLY A 395 15.52 -32.77 5.88
C GLY A 395 14.53 -32.08 4.91
N PRO A 396 15.04 -31.23 4.01
CA PRO A 396 14.23 -30.55 3.01
C PRO A 396 13.74 -31.52 1.91
N PRO A 397 12.46 -31.50 1.54
CA PRO A 397 11.93 -32.43 0.55
C PRO A 397 12.41 -32.11 -0.87
N THR A 398 12.96 -33.11 -1.56
CA THR A 398 13.28 -33.09 -2.99
C THR A 398 12.49 -34.17 -3.74
N GLN A 399 12.38 -34.04 -5.06
CA GLN A 399 11.72 -35.05 -5.89
C GLN A 399 12.31 -36.46 -5.68
N SER A 400 13.65 -36.58 -5.57
CA SER A 400 14.31 -37.85 -5.31
C SER A 400 14.02 -38.37 -3.90
N SER A 401 14.09 -37.51 -2.88
CA SER A 401 13.83 -37.93 -1.49
C SER A 401 12.38 -38.38 -1.25
N LEU A 402 11.39 -37.76 -1.93
CA LEU A 402 10.00 -38.19 -1.84
C LEU A 402 9.77 -39.55 -2.54
N GLY A 403 10.45 -39.80 -3.67
CA GLY A 403 10.42 -41.12 -4.31
C GLY A 403 11.00 -42.21 -3.41
N GLN A 404 12.11 -41.92 -2.71
CA GLN A 404 12.72 -42.83 -1.75
C GLN A 404 11.83 -43.06 -0.53
N LEU A 405 11.19 -42.00 -0.01
CA LEU A 405 10.23 -42.09 1.11
C LEU A 405 9.06 -43.02 0.75
N ALA A 406 8.46 -42.83 -0.42
CA ALA A 406 7.36 -43.66 -0.90
C ALA A 406 7.76 -45.14 -1.06
N SER A 407 9.01 -45.39 -1.48
CA SER A 407 9.55 -46.74 -1.65
C SER A 407 9.85 -47.42 -0.31
N SER A 408 10.18 -46.64 0.72
CA SER A 408 10.57 -47.13 2.05
C SER A 408 9.38 -47.31 3.01
N GLY A 409 8.15 -47.18 2.52
CA GLY A 409 6.94 -47.29 3.35
C GLY A 409 6.62 -46.01 4.16
N GLY A 410 7.10 -44.86 3.71
CA GLY A 410 6.68 -43.54 4.17
C GLY A 410 5.55 -42.94 3.32
N LEU A 411 5.29 -41.65 3.51
CA LEU A 411 4.20 -40.93 2.86
C LEU A 411 4.32 -40.98 1.32
N ARG A 412 3.22 -41.34 0.64
CA ARG A 412 3.15 -41.40 -0.82
C ARG A 412 2.55 -40.13 -1.40
N ILE A 413 3.42 -39.17 -1.72
CA ILE A 413 3.02 -37.90 -2.34
C ILE A 413 3.90 -37.59 -3.56
N SER A 414 3.28 -37.12 -4.65
CA SER A 414 4.04 -36.69 -5.83
C SER A 414 4.78 -35.37 -5.56
N TRP A 415 5.86 -35.11 -6.29
CA TRP A 415 6.59 -33.84 -6.16
C TRP A 415 5.71 -32.62 -6.44
N GLN A 416 4.80 -32.72 -7.41
CA GLN A 416 3.90 -31.63 -7.77
C GLN A 416 2.87 -31.39 -6.67
N ASP A 417 2.24 -32.45 -6.16
CA ASP A 417 1.22 -32.35 -5.11
C ASP A 417 1.81 -31.82 -3.80
N TYR A 418 3.02 -32.26 -3.44
CA TYR A 418 3.74 -31.73 -2.29
C TYR A 418 3.89 -30.21 -2.38
N ARG A 419 4.34 -29.69 -3.52
CA ARG A 419 4.56 -28.25 -3.69
C ARG A 419 3.25 -27.47 -3.64
N VAL A 420 2.17 -28.02 -4.21
CA VAL A 420 0.82 -27.44 -4.09
C VAL A 420 0.37 -27.42 -2.62
N LYS A 421 0.58 -28.51 -1.87
CA LYS A 421 0.27 -28.57 -0.43
C LYS A 421 1.06 -27.55 0.40
N VAL A 422 2.32 -27.30 0.06
CA VAL A 422 3.10 -26.22 0.68
C VAL A 422 2.47 -24.85 0.42
N LEU A 423 2.05 -24.57 -0.82
CA LEU A 423 1.36 -23.32 -1.16
C LEU A 423 0.02 -23.18 -0.43
N GLU A 424 -0.78 -24.25 -0.34
CA GLU A 424 -2.02 -24.28 0.44
C GLU A 424 -1.76 -24.00 1.93
N ALA A 425 -0.72 -24.62 2.50
CA ALA A 425 -0.34 -24.43 3.90
C ALA A 425 0.16 -23.00 4.19
N LEU A 426 0.82 -22.34 3.22
CA LEU A 426 1.19 -20.93 3.31
C LEU A 426 -0.05 -20.04 3.28
N THR A 427 -0.98 -20.28 2.35
CA THR A 427 -2.25 -19.55 2.26
C THR A 427 -3.08 -19.69 3.53
N ALA A 428 -3.17 -20.89 4.10
CA ALA A 428 -3.88 -21.14 5.37
C ALA A 428 -3.28 -20.39 6.58
N ARG A 429 -2.05 -19.89 6.47
CA ARG A 429 -1.35 -19.10 7.49
C ARG A 429 -1.24 -17.61 7.13
N GLU A 430 -2.11 -17.13 6.24
CA GLU A 430 -2.13 -15.74 5.75
C GLU A 430 -0.85 -15.32 4.99
N LEU A 431 -0.08 -16.30 4.50
CA LEU A 431 1.11 -16.11 3.66
C LEU A 431 0.83 -16.48 2.19
N GLY A 432 -0.39 -16.20 1.72
CA GLY A 432 -0.89 -16.63 0.41
C GLY A 432 -0.32 -15.89 -0.80
N GLY A 433 0.42 -14.79 -0.61
CA GLY A 433 0.85 -13.95 -1.74
C GLY A 433 1.80 -14.64 -2.70
N ILE A 434 2.63 -15.57 -2.22
CA ILE A 434 3.47 -16.43 -3.09
C ILE A 434 2.58 -17.30 -3.98
N THR A 435 1.54 -17.91 -3.39
CA THR A 435 0.55 -18.72 -4.10
C THR A 435 -0.17 -17.90 -5.16
N ASP A 436 -0.63 -16.69 -4.81
CA ASP A 436 -1.34 -15.79 -5.72
C ASP A 436 -0.49 -15.37 -6.92
N LEU A 437 0.78 -15.02 -6.68
CA LEU A 437 1.72 -14.66 -7.73
C LEU A 437 1.95 -15.80 -8.71
N LEU A 438 2.18 -17.00 -8.18
CA LEU A 438 2.42 -18.19 -8.98
C LEU A 438 1.17 -18.60 -9.77
N LYS A 439 -0.02 -18.58 -9.15
CA LYS A 439 -1.30 -18.84 -9.84
C LYS A 439 -1.56 -17.84 -10.96
N ASN A 440 -1.39 -16.55 -10.70
CA ASN A 440 -1.69 -15.54 -11.70
C ASN A 440 -0.68 -15.62 -12.86
N THR A 441 0.58 -15.98 -12.60
CA THR A 441 1.64 -16.00 -13.62
C THR A 441 1.71 -17.31 -14.41
N MET A 442 1.38 -18.45 -13.80
CA MET A 442 1.54 -19.77 -14.41
C MET A 442 0.18 -20.46 -14.63
N THR A 443 -0.32 -20.42 -15.86
CA THR A 443 -1.64 -20.97 -16.25
C THR A 443 -1.80 -22.46 -15.95
N VAL A 444 -0.74 -23.26 -16.14
CA VAL A 444 -0.75 -24.70 -15.85
C VAL A 444 -0.90 -24.96 -14.35
N LEU A 445 -0.19 -24.18 -13.52
CA LEU A 445 -0.27 -24.30 -12.07
C LEU A 445 -1.65 -23.83 -11.56
N ARG A 446 -2.19 -22.76 -12.14
CA ARG A 446 -3.55 -22.28 -11.82
C ARG A 446 -4.58 -23.39 -11.99
N ARG A 447 -4.62 -24.05 -13.15
CA ARG A 447 -5.53 -25.18 -13.41
C ARG A 447 -5.33 -26.35 -12.45
N ALA A 448 -4.09 -26.63 -12.06
CA ALA A 448 -3.79 -27.71 -11.12
C ALA A 448 -4.32 -27.40 -9.71
N ILE A 449 -4.20 -26.17 -9.23
CA ILE A 449 -4.67 -25.79 -7.90
C ILE A 449 -6.20 -25.58 -7.89
N ASP A 450 -6.77 -25.06 -8.96
CA ASP A 450 -8.21 -24.78 -9.05
C ASP A 450 -9.04 -26.03 -9.42
N GLY A 451 -8.40 -27.19 -9.57
CA GLY A 451 -9.08 -28.47 -9.81
C GLY A 451 -9.59 -28.70 -11.23
N GLU A 452 -9.35 -27.77 -12.16
CA GLU A 452 -9.81 -27.86 -13.57
C GLU A 452 -9.02 -28.87 -14.43
N GLY A 453 -8.10 -29.64 -13.83
CA GLY A 453 -7.21 -30.57 -14.52
C GLY A 453 -7.64 -32.05 -14.55
N SER A 454 -8.76 -32.44 -13.93
CA SER A 454 -9.19 -33.85 -13.86
C SER A 454 -10.33 -34.24 -14.80
N SER A 455 -10.41 -33.69 -16.01
CA SER A 455 -11.18 -34.34 -17.10
C SER A 455 -10.25 -35.31 -17.84
N ARG A 456 -10.15 -36.56 -17.37
CA ARG A 456 -9.64 -37.66 -18.19
C ARG A 456 -10.54 -37.77 -19.43
N PRO A 457 -10.00 -37.81 -20.66
CA PRO A 457 -10.81 -38.22 -21.80
C PRO A 457 -11.07 -39.72 -21.64
N THR A 458 -12.33 -40.09 -21.39
CA THR A 458 -12.80 -41.45 -21.60
C THR A 458 -12.61 -41.78 -23.08
N THR A 459 -11.63 -42.62 -23.37
CA THR A 459 -11.55 -43.38 -24.61
C THR A 459 -12.80 -44.26 -24.70
N SER A 460 -13.84 -43.77 -25.36
CA SER A 460 -14.87 -44.64 -25.93
C SER A 460 -14.33 -45.20 -27.23
N GLN A 461 -13.75 -46.40 -27.15
CA GLN A 461 -13.79 -47.34 -28.25
C GLN A 461 -15.26 -47.64 -28.56
N SER A 462 -15.69 -47.41 -29.79
CA SER A 462 -16.82 -48.13 -30.37
C SER A 462 -16.37 -48.68 -31.72
N PHE A 463 -16.18 -49.99 -31.70
CA PHE A 463 -16.21 -50.84 -32.88
C PHE A 463 -17.62 -50.79 -33.52
N GLN A 464 -17.60 -50.94 -34.86
CA GLN A 464 -18.72 -51.09 -35.81
C GLN A 464 -19.45 -49.82 -36.23
#